data_AF-X1RF55-F1
#
_entry.id   AF-X1RF55-F1
#
_cell.length_a   1.000
_cell.length_b   1.000
_cell.length_c   1.000
_cell.angle_alpha   90.00
_cell.angle_beta   90.00
_cell.angle_gamma   90.00
#
_symmetry.space_group_name_H-M   'P 1'
#
loop_
_entity.id
_entity.type
_entity.pdbx_description
1 polymer ?
#
loop_
_entity_poly.entity_id
_entity_poly.type
_entity_poly.pdbx_seq_one_letter_code
_entity_poly.pdbx_strand_id
1 'polypeptide(L)'
;MIPEAQSLPDTDWHIPKLYEFAAELGASTLAAEYSRFVIDLNRPDDDKPMYVGATTGLYPSILFDGVPLFRQGLEPSAAERATYLQQIWVPYHQTLRQELARLKAEFGYALLFDAHSIRSVIPH
;
A
#
# COMPACT_ATOMS: atom_id res chain seq x y z
N MET A 1 -15.10 9.20 -4.40
CA MET A 1 -15.15 8.62 -3.04
C MET A 1 -16.36 9.12 -2.28
N ILE A 2 -16.84 8.34 -1.31
CA ILE A 2 -17.82 8.79 -0.30
C ILE A 2 -17.18 9.82 0.67
N PRO A 3 -17.95 10.65 1.39
CA PRO A 3 -17.40 11.63 2.34
C PRO A 3 -16.43 11.04 3.37
N GLU A 4 -16.77 9.88 3.94
CA GLU A 4 -16.03 9.17 4.98
C GLU A 4 -14.62 8.75 4.52
N ALA A 5 -14.46 8.49 3.23
CA ALA A 5 -13.19 8.08 2.63
C ALA A 5 -12.26 9.26 2.30
N GLN A 6 -12.75 10.50 2.30
CA GLN A 6 -11.94 11.67 1.88
C GLN A 6 -10.79 11.99 2.84
N SER A 7 -10.91 11.62 4.11
CA SER A 7 -9.84 11.73 5.11
C SER A 7 -8.79 10.62 5.00
N LEU A 8 -9.00 9.66 4.10
CA LEU A 8 -8.16 8.47 3.90
C LEU A 8 -7.92 7.69 5.22
N PRO A 9 -8.99 7.24 5.90
CA PRO A 9 -8.93 6.72 7.28
C PRO A 9 -8.13 5.41 7.44
N ASP A 10 -7.86 4.71 6.35
CA ASP A 10 -7.10 3.44 6.34
C ASP A 10 -5.64 3.64 5.89
N THR A 11 -5.17 4.90 5.85
CA THR A 11 -3.78 5.27 5.54
C THR A 11 -2.91 5.21 6.79
N ASP A 12 -1.70 4.68 6.60
CA ASP A 12 -0.70 4.52 7.65
C ASP A 12 0.06 5.84 7.91
N TRP A 13 -0.68 6.93 8.20
CA TRP A 13 -0.20 8.32 8.18
C TRP A 13 1.06 8.60 9.01
N HIS A 14 1.26 7.87 10.10
CA HIS A 14 2.32 8.14 11.06
C HIS A 14 3.55 7.25 10.90
N ILE A 15 3.55 6.30 9.95
CA ILE A 15 4.70 5.43 9.72
C ILE A 15 5.98 6.20 9.37
N PRO A 16 5.98 7.19 8.45
CA PRO A 16 7.19 7.96 8.16
C PRO A 16 7.78 8.62 9.43
N LYS A 17 6.91 9.21 10.26
CA LYS A 17 7.31 9.85 11.52
C LYS A 17 7.84 8.83 12.54
N LEU A 18 7.17 7.69 12.68
CA LEU A 18 7.56 6.63 13.61
C LEU A 18 8.96 6.08 13.27
N TYR A 19 9.31 6.04 11.98
CA TYR A 19 10.57 5.50 11.47
C TYR A 19 11.61 6.57 11.08
N GLU A 20 11.46 7.83 11.52
CA GLU A 20 12.45 8.90 11.24
C GLU A 20 13.89 8.50 11.66
N PHE A 21 14.03 7.67 12.70
CA PHE A 21 15.31 7.15 13.18
C PHE A 21 16.02 6.19 12.19
N ALA A 22 15.31 5.63 11.20
CA ALA A 22 15.86 4.63 10.29
C ALA A 22 17.04 5.18 9.48
N ALA A 23 16.99 6.46 9.10
CA ALA A 23 18.07 7.13 8.39
C ALA A 23 19.36 7.19 9.22
N GLU A 24 19.25 7.43 10.53
CA GLU A 24 20.41 7.47 11.45
C GLU A 24 21.06 6.09 11.62
N LEU A 25 20.30 5.02 11.45
CA LEU A 25 20.81 3.65 11.43
C LEU A 25 21.43 3.25 10.08
N GLY A 26 21.40 4.13 9.07
CA GLY A 26 21.87 3.85 7.72
C GLY A 26 20.94 2.92 6.93
N ALA A 27 19.68 2.77 7.35
CA ALA A 27 18.70 1.96 6.63
C ALA A 27 18.12 2.72 5.44
N SER A 28 18.01 2.04 4.30
CA SER A 28 17.25 2.54 3.17
C SER A 28 15.74 2.51 3.47
N THR A 29 15.02 3.55 3.06
CA THR A 29 13.57 3.63 3.19
C THR A 29 12.90 3.78 1.82
N LEU A 30 11.75 3.16 1.66
CA LEU A 30 10.88 3.30 0.49
C LEU A 30 9.45 3.47 0.99
N ALA A 31 8.83 4.60 0.64
CA ALA A 31 7.46 4.92 1.05
C ALA A 31 6.55 5.09 -0.17
N ALA A 32 5.27 4.75 0.01
CA ALA A 32 4.24 5.02 -0.98
C ALA A 32 3.90 6.52 -1.00
N GLU A 33 3.76 7.10 -2.20
CA GLU A 33 3.30 8.49 -2.37
C GLU A 33 1.81 8.59 -2.73
N TYR A 34 1.18 7.45 -3.03
CA TYR A 34 -0.23 7.36 -3.34
C TYR A 34 -0.97 6.62 -2.23
N SER A 35 -2.20 7.05 -1.96
CA SER A 35 -3.07 6.34 -1.01
C SER A 35 -3.36 4.93 -1.53
N ARG A 36 -3.44 3.97 -0.60
CA ARG A 36 -3.87 2.59 -0.88
C ARG A 36 -5.22 2.49 -1.58
N PHE A 37 -6.06 3.53 -1.45
CA PHE A 37 -7.35 3.64 -2.14
C PHE A 37 -7.24 3.78 -3.66
N VAL A 38 -6.07 4.16 -4.18
CA VAL A 38 -5.77 4.13 -5.62
C VAL A 38 -5.36 2.71 -6.03
N ILE A 39 -4.35 2.19 -5.34
CA ILE A 39 -3.82 0.83 -5.52
C ILE A 39 -3.07 0.43 -4.23
N ASP A 40 -3.36 -0.75 -3.69
CA ASP A 40 -2.73 -1.24 -2.46
C ASP A 40 -1.38 -1.91 -2.80
N LEU A 41 -0.29 -1.23 -2.46
CA LEU A 41 1.07 -1.70 -2.77
C LEU A 41 1.50 -2.91 -1.95
N ASN A 42 0.73 -3.32 -0.93
CA ASN A 42 0.95 -4.57 -0.20
C ASN A 42 0.07 -5.72 -0.73
N ARG A 43 -0.27 -5.68 -2.03
CA ARG A 43 -1.02 -6.73 -2.73
C ARG A 43 -0.28 -7.14 -4.01
N PRO A 44 -0.38 -8.43 -4.40
CA PRO A 44 0.20 -8.89 -5.66
C PRO A 44 -0.51 -8.24 -6.85
N ASP A 45 0.20 -8.10 -7.97
CA ASP A 45 -0.29 -7.52 -9.23
C ASP A 45 -1.39 -8.36 -9.90
N ASP A 46 -1.48 -9.65 -9.56
CA ASP A 46 -2.53 -10.55 -10.03
C ASP A 46 -3.83 -10.49 -9.21
N ASP A 47 -3.90 -9.58 -8.22
CA ASP A 47 -5.05 -9.34 -7.35
C ASP A 47 -5.60 -10.60 -6.66
N LYS A 48 -4.75 -11.63 -6.50
CA LYS A 48 -5.16 -12.86 -5.83
C LYS A 48 -5.37 -12.59 -4.33
N PRO A 49 -6.49 -13.08 -3.76
CA PRO A 49 -6.73 -12.95 -2.32
C PRO A 49 -5.61 -13.62 -1.52
N MET A 50 -5.02 -12.89 -0.57
CA MET A 50 -4.04 -13.46 0.35
C MET A 50 -4.68 -14.26 1.50
N TYR A 51 -5.95 -13.99 1.83
CA TYR A 51 -6.67 -14.66 2.92
C TYR A 51 -8.11 -14.99 2.53
N VAL A 52 -8.69 -15.99 3.21
CA VAL A 52 -10.13 -16.31 3.11
C VAL A 52 -10.89 -15.36 4.02
N GLY A 53 -11.64 -14.40 3.46
CA GLY A 53 -12.43 -13.42 4.20
C GLY A 53 -12.56 -12.08 3.46
N ALA A 54 -13.23 -11.09 4.08
CA ALA A 54 -13.31 -9.73 3.55
C ALA A 54 -11.94 -9.06 3.62
N THR A 55 -11.14 -9.19 2.56
CA THR A 55 -9.88 -8.45 2.40
C THR A 55 -10.06 -7.36 1.36
N THR A 56 -9.38 -6.23 1.55
CA THR A 56 -9.14 -5.31 0.44
C THR A 56 -8.22 -5.98 -0.58
N GLY A 57 -8.61 -5.96 -1.86
CA GLY A 57 -7.76 -6.38 -2.99
C GLY A 57 -6.75 -5.30 -3.38
N LEU A 58 -5.98 -5.56 -4.44
CA LEU A 58 -5.08 -4.62 -5.10
C LEU A 58 -5.76 -3.29 -5.43
N TYR A 59 -7.04 -3.35 -5.78
CA TYR A 59 -7.90 -2.18 -5.96
C TYR A 59 -9.01 -2.17 -4.90
N PRO A 60 -8.78 -1.53 -3.74
CA PRO A 60 -9.78 -1.48 -2.68
C PRO A 60 -11.10 -0.88 -3.18
N SER A 61 -12.22 -1.49 -2.80
CA SER A 61 -13.59 -1.01 -3.10
C SER A 61 -14.39 -0.70 -1.84
N ILE A 62 -13.86 -1.06 -0.68
CA ILE A 62 -14.43 -0.85 0.65
C ILE A 62 -13.34 -0.34 1.60
N LEU A 63 -13.75 0.43 2.61
CA LEU A 63 -12.95 0.74 3.79
C LEU A 63 -12.77 -0.52 4.65
N PHE A 64 -11.85 -0.47 5.61
CA PHE A 64 -11.64 -1.58 6.55
C PHE A 64 -12.86 -1.96 7.40
N ASP A 65 -13.77 -1.03 7.64
CA ASP A 65 -15.06 -1.26 8.33
C ASP A 65 -16.18 -1.71 7.37
N GLY A 66 -15.84 -2.02 6.11
CA GLY A 66 -16.77 -2.59 5.13
C GLY A 66 -17.61 -1.57 4.36
N VAL A 67 -17.52 -0.28 4.69
CA VAL A 67 -18.26 0.77 3.98
C VAL A 67 -17.70 0.96 2.56
N PRO A 68 -18.54 1.09 1.50
CA PRO A 68 -18.07 1.32 0.14
C PRO A 68 -17.15 2.53 0.00
N LEU A 69 -16.02 2.38 -0.68
CA LEU A 69 -15.04 3.45 -0.87
C LEU A 69 -15.52 4.54 -1.84
N PHE A 70 -16.24 4.11 -2.89
CA PHE A 70 -16.74 4.96 -3.95
C PHE A 70 -18.26 5.11 -3.85
N ARG A 71 -18.78 6.23 -4.35
CA ARG A 71 -20.21 6.33 -4.64
C ARG A 71 -20.51 5.37 -5.79
N GLN A 72 -21.71 4.81 -5.79
CA GLN A 72 -22.13 3.86 -6.83
C GLN A 72 -21.85 4.40 -8.24
N GLY A 73 -21.16 3.61 -9.06
CA GLY A 73 -20.82 3.94 -10.44
C GLY A 73 -19.64 4.91 -10.60
N LEU A 74 -18.98 5.30 -9.51
CA LEU A 74 -17.77 6.12 -9.51
C LEU A 74 -16.52 5.32 -9.10
N GLU A 75 -16.58 3.99 -9.21
CA GLU A 75 -15.41 3.13 -9.10
C GLU A 75 -14.46 3.35 -10.29
N PRO A 76 -13.13 3.29 -10.08
CA PRO A 76 -12.18 3.34 -11.19
C PRO A 76 -12.43 2.21 -12.18
N SER A 77 -12.47 2.56 -13.46
CA SER A 77 -12.60 1.64 -14.59
C SER A 77 -11.39 0.71 -14.70
N ALA A 78 -11.54 -0.37 -15.48
CA ALA A 78 -10.42 -1.28 -15.75
C ALA A 78 -9.23 -0.57 -16.42
N ALA A 79 -9.47 0.43 -17.27
CA ALA A 79 -8.42 1.20 -17.95
C ALA A 79 -7.66 2.11 -16.97
N GLU A 80 -8.36 2.75 -16.04
CA GLU A 80 -7.73 3.55 -14.98
C GLU A 80 -6.90 2.65 -14.05
N ARG A 81 -7.46 1.51 -13.63
CA ARG A 81 -6.76 0.52 -12.79
C ARG A 81 -5.49 -0.03 -13.44
N ALA A 82 -5.53 -0.32 -14.74
CA ALA A 82 -4.36 -0.72 -15.51
C ALA A 82 -3.27 0.37 -15.49
N THR A 83 -3.68 1.65 -15.54
CA THR A 83 -2.75 2.78 -15.45
C THR A 83 -2.12 2.87 -14.06
N TYR A 84 -2.88 2.67 -12.98
CA TYR A 84 -2.34 2.63 -11.61
C TYR A 84 -1.30 1.52 -11.43
N LEU A 85 -1.58 0.33 -11.97
CA LEU A 85 -0.63 -0.79 -11.94
C LEU A 85 0.68 -0.42 -12.64
N GLN A 86 0.60 0.11 -13.85
CA GLN A 86 1.79 0.44 -14.66
C GLN A 86 2.58 1.64 -14.14
N GLN A 87 1.90 2.65 -13.59
CA GLN A 87 2.54 3.91 -13.20
C GLN A 87 2.89 4.00 -11.71
N ILE A 88 2.28 3.17 -10.86
CA ILE A 88 2.47 3.25 -9.41
C ILE A 88 3.02 1.93 -8.87
N TRP A 89 2.31 0.82 -9.07
CA TRP A 89 2.71 -0.46 -8.49
C TRP A 89 4.01 -1.00 -9.09
N VAL A 90 4.11 -1.00 -10.43
CA VAL A 90 5.29 -1.52 -11.14
C VAL A 90 6.55 -0.73 -10.75
N PRO A 91 6.59 0.61 -10.81
CA PRO A 91 7.77 1.38 -10.40
C PRO A 91 8.13 1.17 -8.93
N TYR A 92 7.14 1.16 -8.03
CA TYR A 92 7.39 0.91 -6.60
C TYR A 92 8.07 -0.45 -6.38
N HIS A 93 7.52 -1.52 -6.97
CA HIS A 93 8.06 -2.88 -6.81
C HIS A 93 9.38 -3.09 -7.56
N GLN A 94 9.64 -2.32 -8.62
CA GLN A 94 10.94 -2.29 -9.28
C GLN A 94 12.00 -1.64 -8.38
N THR A 95 11.70 -0.47 -7.80
CA THR A 95 12.58 0.22 -6.85
C THR A 95 12.89 -0.66 -5.64
N LEU A 96 11.87 -1.29 -5.06
CA LEU A 96 12.06 -2.23 -3.94
C LEU A 96 12.99 -3.39 -4.32
N ARG A 97 12.76 -4.03 -5.47
CA ARG A 97 13.62 -5.12 -5.94
C ARG A 97 15.06 -4.68 -6.22
N GLN A 98 15.23 -3.52 -6.84
CA GLN A 98 16.56 -2.96 -7.14
C GLN A 98 17.32 -2.67 -5.85
N GLU A 99 16.65 -2.09 -4.84
CA GLU A 99 17.28 -1.75 -3.58
C GLU A 99 17.65 -2.99 -2.76
N LEU A 100 16.77 -3.99 -2.70
CA LEU A 100 17.09 -5.28 -2.07
C LEU A 100 18.25 -6.00 -2.78
N ALA A 101 18.31 -5.93 -4.11
CA ALA A 101 19.42 -6.49 -4.87
C ALA A 101 20.74 -5.76 -4.59
N ARG A 102 20.71 -4.43 -4.51
CA ARG A 102 21.87 -3.59 -4.16
C ARG A 102 22.40 -3.95 -2.77
N LEU A 103 21.54 -3.96 -1.75
CA LEU A 103 21.90 -4.32 -0.38
C LEU A 103 22.44 -5.75 -0.28
N LYS A 104 21.81 -6.71 -0.94
CA LYS A 104 22.29 -8.10 -0.97
C LYS A 104 23.66 -8.23 -1.65
N ALA A 105 23.91 -7.47 -2.73
CA ALA A 105 25.21 -7.48 -3.40
C ALA A 105 26.32 -6.88 -2.53
N GLU A 106 26.00 -5.85 -1.75
CA GLU A 106 26.95 -5.16 -0.86
C GLU A 106 27.24 -5.96 0.42
N PHE A 107 26.21 -6.50 1.08
CA PHE A 107 26.31 -7.10 2.42
C PHE A 107 26.14 -8.63 2.45
N GLY A 108 25.86 -9.26 1.31
CA GLY A 108 25.58 -10.70 1.19
C GLY A 108 24.14 -11.10 1.56
N TYR A 109 23.38 -10.22 2.19
CA TYR A 109 21.97 -10.40 2.53
C TYR A 109 21.24 -9.04 2.58
N ALA A 110 19.91 -9.09 2.61
CA ALA A 110 19.06 -7.94 2.83
C ALA A 110 17.89 -8.35 3.74
N LEU A 111 17.49 -7.46 4.65
CA LEU A 111 16.31 -7.63 5.48
C LEU A 111 15.27 -6.60 5.04
N LEU A 112 14.05 -7.06 4.75
CA LEU A 112 12.92 -6.20 4.44
C LEU A 112 12.01 -6.11 5.67
N PHE A 113 11.81 -4.90 6.17
CA PHE A 113 10.83 -4.59 7.19
C PHE A 113 9.67 -3.85 6.52
N ASP A 114 8.50 -4.49 6.49
CA ASP A 114 7.28 -3.90 5.95
C ASP A 114 6.50 -3.21 7.08
N ALA A 115 6.48 -1.88 7.08
CA ALA A 115 6.02 -1.06 8.20
C ALA A 115 4.57 -0.62 8.00
N HIS A 116 3.70 -1.02 8.93
CA HIS A 116 2.27 -0.76 8.87
C HIS A 116 1.67 -0.30 10.20
N SER A 117 0.57 0.41 10.09
CA SER A 117 -0.30 0.73 11.23
C SER A 117 -1.75 0.47 10.87
N ILE A 118 -2.59 0.20 11.86
CA ILE A 118 -4.03 0.02 11.66
C ILE A 118 -4.78 0.71 12.79
N ARG A 119 -6.02 1.14 12.53
CA ARG A 119 -6.92 1.66 13.57
C ARG A 119 -7.01 0.65 14.71
N SER A 120 -6.90 1.12 15.96
CA SER A 120 -6.97 0.25 17.15
C SER A 120 -8.33 -0.43 17.31
N VAL A 121 -9.38 0.16 16.73
CA VAL A 121 -10.73 -0.40 16.66
C VAL A 121 -11.24 -0.27 15.23
N ILE A 122 -11.63 -1.39 14.63
CA ILE A 122 -12.39 -1.43 13.37
C ILE A 122 -13.79 -1.94 13.74
N PRO A 123 -14.84 -1.09 13.64
CA PRO A 123 -16.19 -1.53 13.96
C PRO A 123 -16.62 -2.69 13.05
N HIS A 124 -17.24 -3.71 13.65
CA HIS A 124 -17.81 -4.88 13.00
C HIS A 124 -19.29 -4.68 12.68
#